data_AF-A0A535AQH9-F1
#
_entry.id   AF-A0A535AQH9-F1
#
_cell.length_a   1.000
_cell.length_b   1.000
_cell.length_c   1.000
_cell.angle_alpha   90.00
_cell.angle_beta   90.00
_cell.angle_gamma   90.00
#
_symmetry.space_group_name_H-M   'P 1'
#
loop_
_entity.id
_entity.type
_entity.pdbx_description
1 polymer ?
#
loop_
_entity_poly.entity_id
_entity_poly.type
_entity_poly.pdbx_seq_one_letter_code
_entity_poly.pdbx_strand_id
1 'polypeptide(L)'
;EEKDEVVMSIFGDGATNIGAFHESLNVAKLWHLPIVFVCVNNLYGMGTAVSRASAVTEIWKKACAYDMTGERVDGMDVLAVRRITDQLVAQAREKHEPSLLECLTYRYRGHSMSDPDTYRGKDEIKEWQTRDAILSLGDYMKKQKMLDDQEIQKIDEEVTAQVEEAVKFAEESPEPDPKDLYRDVYADEVAS
;
A
#
# COMPACT_ATOMS: atom_id res chain seq x y z
N GLU A 1 15.17 -12.96 21.92
CA GLU A 1 16.11 -12.20 21.09
C GLU A 1 15.44 -10.89 20.72
N GLU A 2 16.13 -9.76 20.86
CA GLU A 2 15.70 -8.53 20.20
C GLU A 2 15.98 -8.70 18.71
N LYS A 3 14.91 -8.63 17.91
CA LYS A 3 15.02 -8.73 16.45
C LYS A 3 15.11 -7.34 15.87
N ASP A 4 16.04 -7.15 14.95
CA ASP A 4 16.22 -5.94 14.16
C ASP A 4 15.18 -5.87 13.03
N GLU A 5 13.89 -5.92 13.40
CA GLU A 5 12.75 -5.98 12.49
C GLU A 5 11.92 -4.69 12.61
N VAL A 6 11.42 -4.20 11.48
CA VAL A 6 10.49 -3.07 11.40
C VAL A 6 9.20 -3.55 10.76
N VAL A 7 8.06 -3.14 11.31
CA VAL A 7 6.74 -3.47 10.75
C VAL A 7 6.29 -2.36 9.81
N MET A 8 5.87 -2.73 8.61
CA MET A 8 5.20 -1.84 7.66
C MET A 8 3.70 -2.15 7.68
N SER A 9 2.87 -1.24 8.18
CA SER A 9 1.41 -1.39 8.22
C SER A 9 0.77 -0.57 7.10
N ILE A 10 0.31 -1.22 6.03
CA ILE A 10 -0.19 -0.57 4.81
C ILE A 10 -1.72 -0.58 4.78
N PHE A 11 -2.34 0.56 4.49
CA PHE A 11 -3.80 0.71 4.41
C PHE A 11 -4.21 1.88 3.49
N GLY A 12 -5.48 1.94 3.11
CA GLY A 12 -6.05 3.03 2.32
C GLY A 12 -6.56 4.20 3.16
N ASP A 13 -6.85 5.33 2.51
CA ASP A 13 -7.34 6.55 3.15
C ASP A 13 -8.62 6.35 3.97
N GLY A 14 -9.56 5.53 3.47
CA GLY A 14 -10.80 5.20 4.17
C GLY A 14 -10.59 4.54 5.54
N ALA A 15 -9.51 3.76 5.72
CA ALA A 15 -9.19 3.11 6.99
C ALA A 15 -8.77 4.12 8.07
N THR A 16 -8.44 5.36 7.72
CA THR A 16 -7.99 6.37 8.68
C THR A 16 -9.13 7.00 9.49
N ASN A 17 -10.37 6.55 9.27
CA ASN A 17 -11.58 7.07 9.94
C ASN A 17 -12.21 6.07 10.93
N ILE A 18 -11.57 4.92 11.19
CA ILE A 18 -12.03 3.95 12.19
C ILE A 18 -11.25 4.09 13.50
N GLY A 19 -11.87 3.69 14.63
CA GLY A 19 -11.25 3.77 15.96
C GLY A 19 -9.91 3.01 16.04
N ALA A 20 -9.86 1.81 15.45
CA ALA A 20 -8.65 0.97 15.47
C ALA A 20 -7.41 1.65 14.86
N PHE A 21 -7.57 2.52 13.86
CA PHE A 21 -6.46 3.31 13.32
C PHE A 21 -5.86 4.24 14.38
N HIS A 22 -6.73 4.98 15.07
CA HIS A 22 -6.36 5.93 16.10
C HIS A 22 -5.77 5.24 17.35
N GLU A 23 -6.37 4.13 17.77
CA GLU A 23 -5.89 3.32 18.89
C GLU A 23 -4.50 2.72 18.59
N SER A 24 -4.29 2.22 17.38
CA SER A 24 -3.02 1.62 16.95
C SER A 24 -1.87 2.64 16.94
N LEU A 25 -2.10 3.84 16.41
CA LEU A 25 -1.08 4.91 16.41
C LEU A 25 -0.70 5.29 17.84
N ASN A 26 -1.70 5.47 18.71
CA ASN A 26 -1.47 5.83 20.10
C ASN A 26 -0.64 4.77 20.86
N VAL A 27 -1.02 3.49 20.73
CA VAL A 27 -0.29 2.37 21.36
C VAL A 27 1.13 2.26 20.80
N ALA A 28 1.30 2.37 19.49
CA ALA A 28 2.61 2.30 18.86
C ALA A 28 3.56 3.38 19.38
N LYS A 29 3.08 4.63 19.51
CA LYS A 29 3.89 5.71 20.09
C LYS A 29 4.17 5.45 21.57
N LEU A 30 3.14 5.14 22.36
CA LEU A 30 3.26 4.93 23.81
C LEU A 30 4.29 3.85 24.16
N TRP A 31 4.41 2.83 23.32
CA TRP A 31 5.31 1.70 23.54
C TRP A 31 6.60 1.76 22.70
N HIS A 32 6.85 2.86 21.98
CA HIS A 32 8.02 3.01 21.12
C HIS A 32 8.20 1.82 20.16
N LEU A 33 7.12 1.44 19.45
CA LEU A 33 7.17 0.30 18.53
C LEU A 33 7.86 0.68 17.21
N PRO A 34 8.71 -0.20 16.64
CA PRO A 34 9.37 0.05 15.36
C PRO A 34 8.40 -0.19 14.18
N ILE A 35 7.44 0.72 13.99
CA ILE A 35 6.37 0.60 12.98
C ILE A 35 6.30 1.84 12.08
N VAL A 36 6.21 1.63 10.77
CA VAL A 36 5.84 2.66 9.79
C VAL A 36 4.42 2.37 9.31
N PHE A 37 3.50 3.27 9.60
CA PHE A 37 2.13 3.23 9.09
C PHE A 37 2.09 3.91 7.72
N VAL A 38 1.71 3.19 6.67
CA VAL A 38 1.70 3.70 5.29
C VAL A 38 0.27 3.80 4.80
N CYS A 39 -0.22 5.04 4.65
CA CYS A 39 -1.48 5.34 4.02
C CYS A 39 -1.29 5.49 2.51
N VAL A 40 -1.82 4.55 1.73
CA VAL A 40 -1.95 4.65 0.27
C VAL A 40 -3.22 5.45 -0.03
N ASN A 41 -3.10 6.77 -0.05
CA ASN A 41 -4.22 7.68 -0.27
C ASN A 41 -4.50 7.80 -1.77
N ASN A 42 -5.54 7.10 -2.25
CA ASN A 42 -6.00 7.17 -3.63
C ASN A 42 -7.19 8.13 -3.81
N LEU A 43 -7.45 8.96 -2.79
CA LEU A 43 -8.53 9.93 -2.65
C LEU A 43 -9.92 9.36 -2.34
N TYR A 44 -10.11 8.03 -2.35
CA TYR A 44 -11.42 7.40 -2.23
C TYR A 44 -11.44 6.11 -1.37
N GLY A 45 -12.20 6.15 -0.27
CA GLY A 45 -12.65 4.96 0.45
C GLY A 45 -13.84 4.31 -0.27
N MET A 46 -13.58 3.27 -1.08
CA MET A 46 -14.52 2.74 -2.08
C MET A 46 -14.95 3.85 -3.05
N GLY A 47 -16.09 4.50 -2.79
CA GLY A 47 -16.63 5.63 -3.53
C GLY A 47 -16.85 6.91 -2.73
N THR A 48 -16.38 6.94 -1.48
CA THR A 48 -16.44 8.13 -0.62
C THR A 48 -15.12 8.88 -0.70
N ALA A 49 -15.15 10.10 -1.26
CA ALA A 49 -13.97 10.97 -1.31
C ALA A 49 -13.46 11.32 0.10
N VAL A 50 -12.15 11.45 0.27
CA VAL A 50 -11.51 11.82 1.56
C VAL A 50 -12.14 13.07 2.18
N SER A 51 -12.39 14.10 1.37
CA SER A 51 -13.00 15.37 1.81
C SER A 51 -14.44 15.23 2.34
N ARG A 52 -15.12 14.13 2.03
CA ARG A 52 -16.47 13.81 2.52
C ARG A 52 -16.47 12.95 3.78
N ALA A 53 -15.35 12.29 4.08
CA ALA A 53 -15.24 11.32 5.17
C ALA A 53 -14.30 11.76 6.30
N SER A 54 -13.46 12.77 6.07
CA SER A 54 -12.48 13.21 7.07
C SER A 54 -12.42 14.73 7.20
N ALA A 55 -12.45 15.20 8.45
CA ALA A 55 -12.24 16.62 8.78
C ALA A 55 -10.78 17.05 8.54
N VAL A 56 -9.83 16.11 8.70
CA VAL A 56 -8.42 16.30 8.36
C VAL A 56 -8.17 15.55 7.07
N THR A 57 -8.17 16.29 5.95
CA THR A 57 -8.06 15.71 4.59
C THR A 57 -6.64 15.33 4.21
N GLU A 58 -5.64 15.95 4.85
CA GLU A 58 -4.23 15.60 4.72
C GLU A 58 -3.89 14.58 5.82
N ILE A 59 -3.90 13.30 5.48
CA ILE A 59 -3.89 12.19 6.43
C ILE A 59 -2.61 12.17 7.26
N TRP A 60 -1.46 12.53 6.66
CA TRP A 60 -0.18 12.63 7.37
C TRP A 60 -0.26 13.52 8.63
N LYS A 61 -1.13 14.55 8.62
CA LYS A 61 -1.32 15.45 9.77
C LYS A 61 -1.94 14.76 10.97
N LYS A 62 -2.65 13.64 10.79
CA LYS A 62 -3.25 12.88 11.91
C LYS A 62 -2.19 12.35 12.88
N ALA A 63 -0.94 12.20 12.44
CA ALA A 63 0.19 11.82 13.29
C ALA A 63 0.43 12.80 14.46
N CYS A 64 0.12 14.09 14.27
CA CYS A 64 0.39 15.11 15.28
C CYS A 64 -0.41 14.91 16.57
N ALA A 65 -1.60 14.29 16.47
CA ALA A 65 -2.44 13.98 17.63
C ALA A 65 -1.80 12.95 18.57
N TYR A 66 -0.76 12.24 18.10
CA TYR A 66 -0.08 11.18 18.83
C TYR A 66 1.41 11.47 19.03
N ASP A 67 1.87 12.71 18.82
CA ASP A 67 3.30 13.06 18.89
C ASP A 67 4.18 12.17 18.00
N MET A 68 3.65 11.79 16.83
CA MET A 68 4.34 10.95 15.84
C MET A 68 4.82 11.78 14.66
N THR A 69 5.92 11.35 14.04
CA THR A 69 6.35 11.87 12.73
C THR A 69 5.28 11.55 11.69
N GLY A 70 4.79 12.59 11.01
CA GLY A 70 3.88 12.46 9.87
C GLY A 70 4.51 13.06 8.62
N GLU A 71 4.57 12.29 7.54
CA GLU A 71 5.16 12.71 6.27
C GLU A 71 4.18 12.45 5.12
N ARG A 72 4.22 13.31 4.10
CA ARG A 72 3.51 13.09 2.84
C ARG A 72 4.48 13.08 1.68
N VAL A 73 4.28 12.12 0.79
CA VAL A 73 5.05 11.96 -0.43
C VAL A 73 4.12 11.86 -1.65
N ASP A 74 4.63 12.29 -2.79
CA ASP A 74 4.00 11.98 -4.07
C ASP A 74 4.10 10.46 -4.31
N GLY A 75 2.98 9.77 -4.17
CA GLY A 75 2.90 8.31 -4.34
C GLY A 75 3.05 7.88 -5.80
N MET A 76 3.09 8.82 -6.75
CA MET A 76 3.37 8.55 -8.16
C MET A 76 4.87 8.64 -8.51
N ASP A 77 5.72 9.06 -7.55
CA ASP A 77 7.17 9.12 -7.70
C ASP A 77 7.84 8.00 -6.88
N VAL A 78 8.24 6.94 -7.57
CA VAL A 78 8.85 5.74 -6.96
C VAL A 78 10.13 6.08 -6.18
N LEU A 79 10.95 7.02 -6.68
CA LEU A 79 12.20 7.38 -6.05
C LEU A 79 11.98 8.24 -4.80
N ALA A 80 10.98 9.12 -4.83
CA ALA A 80 10.57 9.90 -3.66
C ALA A 80 10.00 8.98 -2.56
N VAL A 81 9.12 8.04 -2.92
CA VAL A 81 8.56 7.05 -1.99
C VAL A 81 9.66 6.19 -1.37
N ARG A 82 10.60 5.68 -2.17
CA ARG A 82 11.74 4.93 -1.66
C ARG A 82 12.55 5.74 -0.66
N ARG A 83 12.94 6.98 -1.02
CA ARG A 83 13.79 7.83 -0.19
C ARG A 83 13.15 8.12 1.17
N ILE A 84 11.87 8.50 1.21
CA ILE A 84 11.20 8.80 2.48
C ILE A 84 10.95 7.52 3.30
N THR A 85 10.66 6.40 2.64
CA THR A 85 10.47 5.11 3.32
C THR A 85 11.77 4.66 3.98
N ASP A 86 12.91 4.76 3.28
CA ASP A 86 14.24 4.43 3.84
C ASP A 86 14.52 5.26 5.11
N GLN A 87 14.17 6.55 5.11
CA GLN A 87 14.33 7.44 6.27
C GLN A 87 13.44 7.03 7.45
N LEU A 88 12.17 6.71 7.20
CA LEU A 88 11.21 6.34 8.24
C LEU A 88 11.50 4.93 8.80
N VAL A 89 11.96 4.00 7.97
CA VAL A 89 12.41 2.67 8.40
C VAL A 89 13.66 2.78 9.27
N ALA A 90 14.63 3.60 8.88
CA ALA A 90 15.81 3.86 9.71
C ALA A 90 15.42 4.48 11.07
N GLN A 91 14.51 5.46 11.08
CA GLN A 91 13.98 6.04 12.32
C GLN A 91 13.29 4.99 13.21
N ALA A 92 12.39 4.18 12.64
CA ALA A 92 11.68 3.15 13.38
C ALA A 92 12.66 2.14 14.00
N ARG A 93 13.70 1.76 13.25
CA ARG A 93 14.73 0.81 13.65
C ARG A 93 15.68 1.35 14.72
N GLU A 94 16.24 2.53 14.49
CA GLU A 94 17.31 3.07 15.34
C GLU A 94 16.78 3.78 16.58
N LYS A 95 15.60 4.42 16.46
CA LYS A 95 15.04 5.28 17.50
C LYS A 95 13.79 4.72 18.14
N HIS A 96 13.26 3.61 17.62
CA HIS A 96 12.01 3.04 18.12
C HIS A 96 10.85 4.05 18.08
N GLU A 97 10.86 4.90 17.05
CA GLU A 97 9.88 5.96 16.87
C GLU A 97 8.96 5.64 15.68
N PRO A 98 7.66 5.36 15.93
CA PRO A 98 6.74 5.06 14.86
C PRO A 98 6.42 6.31 14.04
N SER A 99 5.96 6.11 12.81
CA SER A 99 5.66 7.20 11.88
C SER A 99 4.45 6.91 11.00
N LEU A 100 3.84 7.96 10.47
CA LEU A 100 2.76 7.89 9.48
C LEU A 100 3.23 8.50 8.16
N LEU A 101 3.30 7.68 7.12
CA LEU A 101 3.58 8.10 5.76
C LEU A 101 2.29 8.11 4.93
N GLU A 102 1.95 9.25 4.34
CA GLU A 102 0.89 9.36 3.33
C GLU A 102 1.50 9.36 1.93
N CYS A 103 1.25 8.31 1.16
CA CYS A 103 1.55 8.22 -0.25
C CYS A 103 0.34 8.70 -1.04
N LEU A 104 0.40 9.93 -1.59
CA LEU A 104 -0.68 10.48 -2.39
C LEU A 104 -0.62 9.91 -3.82
N THR A 105 -1.56 9.04 -4.15
CA THR A 105 -1.58 8.25 -5.39
C THR A 105 -2.99 8.19 -5.98
N TYR A 106 -3.24 7.29 -6.91
CA TYR A 106 -4.54 7.15 -7.55
C TYR A 106 -4.87 5.73 -8.00
N ARG A 107 -6.15 5.36 -7.91
CA ARG A 107 -6.67 4.06 -8.35
C ARG A 107 -7.36 4.20 -9.70
N TYR A 108 -6.77 3.71 -10.79
CA TYR A 108 -7.31 3.93 -12.14
C TYR A 108 -8.61 3.20 -12.46
N ARG A 109 -8.89 2.07 -11.79
CA ARG A 109 -10.12 1.27 -11.99
C ARG A 109 -11.10 1.47 -10.83
N GLY A 110 -12.30 0.91 -10.93
CA GLY A 110 -13.27 0.86 -9.84
C GLY A 110 -12.70 0.17 -8.59
N HIS A 111 -13.40 0.27 -7.45
CA HIS A 111 -12.91 -0.25 -6.17
C HIS A 111 -12.68 -1.76 -6.20
N SER A 112 -13.50 -2.47 -6.97
CA SER A 112 -13.40 -3.90 -7.19
C SER A 112 -13.90 -4.23 -8.60
N MET A 113 -13.81 -5.50 -9.01
CA MET A 113 -14.31 -5.97 -10.30
C MET A 113 -15.80 -5.68 -10.54
N SER A 114 -16.59 -5.55 -9.47
CA SER A 114 -18.03 -5.28 -9.55
C SER A 114 -18.41 -3.80 -9.39
N ASP A 115 -17.44 -2.92 -9.13
CA ASP A 115 -17.70 -1.49 -8.92
C ASP A 115 -17.75 -0.73 -10.26
N PRO A 116 -18.91 -0.16 -10.65
CA PRO A 116 -19.06 0.56 -11.91
C PRO A 116 -18.42 1.96 -11.92
N ASP A 117 -17.90 2.45 -10.78
CA ASP A 117 -17.18 3.72 -10.67
C ASP A 117 -17.98 4.96 -11.11
N THR A 118 -19.17 5.14 -10.52
CA THR A 118 -20.10 6.23 -10.87
C THR A 118 -19.86 7.54 -10.13
N TYR A 119 -18.82 7.62 -9.30
CA TYR A 119 -18.59 8.70 -8.35
C TYR A 119 -17.33 9.55 -8.65
N ARG A 120 -16.61 9.27 -9.74
CA ARG A 120 -15.40 10.00 -10.17
C ARG A 120 -15.53 10.53 -11.59
N GLY A 121 -14.87 11.65 -11.85
CA GLY A 121 -14.81 12.24 -13.18
C GLY A 121 -13.85 11.46 -14.07
N LYS A 122 -14.23 11.19 -15.32
CA LYS A 122 -13.31 10.57 -16.30
C LYS A 122 -12.07 11.43 -16.56
N ASP A 123 -12.20 12.75 -16.46
CA ASP A 123 -11.09 13.68 -16.69
C ASP A 123 -10.10 13.67 -15.53
N GLU A 124 -10.57 13.51 -14.29
CA GLU A 124 -9.72 13.31 -13.11
C GLU A 124 -8.86 12.06 -13.27
N ILE A 125 -9.49 10.93 -13.66
CA ILE A 125 -8.76 9.67 -13.89
C ILE A 125 -7.68 9.86 -14.96
N LYS A 126 -8.01 10.51 -16.08
CA LYS A 126 -7.06 10.78 -17.16
C LYS A 126 -5.90 11.65 -16.71
N GLU A 127 -6.15 12.68 -15.90
CA GLU A 127 -5.12 13.54 -15.34
C GLU A 127 -4.11 12.71 -14.52
N TRP A 128 -4.60 11.83 -13.64
CA TRP A 128 -3.73 10.94 -12.87
C TRP A 128 -3.01 9.87 -13.72
N GLN A 129 -3.59 9.43 -14.83
CA GLN A 129 -2.93 8.52 -15.77
C GLN A 129 -1.74 9.17 -16.49
N THR A 130 -1.73 10.51 -16.66
CA THR A 130 -0.55 11.20 -17.22
C THR A 130 0.67 11.13 -16.29
N ARG A 131 0.45 10.77 -15.01
CA ARG A 131 1.47 10.66 -13.97
C ARG A 131 1.79 9.21 -13.62
N ASP A 132 1.52 8.25 -14.51
CA ASP A 132 1.77 6.83 -14.27
C ASP A 132 3.21 6.60 -13.78
N ALA A 133 3.34 5.98 -12.61
CA ALA A 133 4.60 5.80 -11.91
C ALA A 133 5.55 4.84 -12.65
N ILE A 134 5.00 3.83 -13.35
CA ILE A 134 5.78 2.87 -14.12
C ILE A 134 6.34 3.55 -15.36
N LEU A 135 5.51 4.28 -16.10
CA LEU A 135 5.94 5.00 -17.30
C LEU A 135 6.96 6.10 -16.94
N SER A 136 6.70 6.86 -15.87
CA SER A 136 7.58 7.93 -15.41
C SER A 136 8.94 7.40 -14.97
N LEU A 137 8.98 6.28 -14.24
CA LEU A 137 10.23 5.63 -13.85
C LEU A 137 10.97 5.05 -15.06
N GLY A 138 10.25 4.38 -15.97
CA GLY A 138 10.82 3.83 -17.21
C GLY A 138 11.49 4.90 -18.06
N ASP A 139 10.81 6.03 -18.28
CA ASP A 139 11.37 7.17 -19.00
C ASP A 139 12.59 7.78 -18.31
N TYR A 140 12.56 7.86 -16.97
CA TYR A 140 13.73 8.30 -16.20
C TYR A 140 14.92 7.36 -16.40
N MET A 141 14.72 6.05 -16.27
CA MET A 141 15.77 5.05 -16.42
C MET A 141 16.34 5.02 -17.85
N LYS A 142 15.50 5.19 -18.87
CA LYS A 142 15.93 5.38 -20.26
C LYS A 142 16.81 6.61 -20.44
N LYS A 143 16.40 7.75 -19.88
CA LYS A 143 17.21 8.98 -19.90
C LYS A 143 18.56 8.80 -19.19
N GLN A 144 18.61 8.00 -18.13
CA GLN A 144 19.84 7.64 -17.42
C GLN A 144 20.65 6.54 -18.12
N LYS A 145 20.18 5.99 -19.26
CA LYS A 145 20.80 4.86 -19.97
C LYS A 145 20.97 3.62 -19.11
N MET A 146 20.04 3.42 -18.17
CA MET A 146 20.00 2.23 -17.31
C MET A 146 19.12 1.12 -17.89
N LEU A 147 18.20 1.48 -18.79
CA LEU A 147 17.30 0.59 -19.52
C LEU A 147 17.10 1.13 -20.93
N ASP A 148 16.80 0.25 -21.88
CA ASP A 148 16.22 0.60 -23.19
C ASP A 148 14.85 -0.06 -23.42
N ASP A 149 14.21 0.23 -24.55
CA ASP A 149 12.89 -0.30 -24.87
C ASP A 149 12.89 -1.84 -25.07
N GLN A 150 14.01 -2.43 -25.50
CA GLN A 150 14.12 -3.89 -25.64
C GLN A 150 14.20 -4.57 -24.27
N GLU A 151 14.95 -3.97 -23.34
CA GLU A 151 15.02 -4.46 -21.96
C GLU A 151 13.69 -4.33 -21.23
N ILE A 152 12.95 -3.22 -21.43
CA ILE A 152 11.60 -3.05 -20.89
C ILE A 152 10.66 -4.12 -21.45
N GLN A 153 10.65 -4.33 -22.77
CA GLN A 153 9.83 -5.36 -23.40
C GLN A 153 10.15 -6.75 -22.85
N LYS A 154 11.44 -7.06 -22.66
CA LYS A 154 11.86 -8.33 -22.08
C LYS A 154 11.34 -8.51 -20.65
N ILE A 155 11.38 -7.48 -19.82
CA ILE A 155 10.81 -7.51 -18.46
C ILE A 155 9.30 -7.78 -18.53
N ASP A 156 8.58 -7.11 -19.43
CA ASP A 156 7.13 -7.31 -19.60
C ASP A 156 6.79 -8.75 -20.03
N GLU A 157 7.57 -9.32 -20.96
CA GLU A 157 7.42 -10.71 -21.40
C GLU A 157 7.71 -11.70 -20.25
N GLU A 158 8.78 -11.47 -19.47
CA GLU A 158 9.13 -12.30 -18.32
C GLU A 158 8.05 -12.26 -17.23
N VAL A 159 7.54 -11.08 -16.88
CA VAL A 159 6.47 -10.92 -15.89
C VAL A 159 5.16 -11.54 -16.39
N THR A 160 4.83 -11.37 -17.67
CA THR A 160 3.64 -11.99 -18.27
C THR A 160 3.69 -13.51 -18.17
N ALA A 161 4.82 -14.12 -18.53
CA ALA A 161 5.00 -15.57 -18.42
C ALA A 161 4.87 -16.08 -16.96
N GLN A 162 5.42 -15.34 -15.99
CA GLN A 162 5.28 -15.69 -14.56
C GLN A 162 3.82 -15.64 -14.09
N VAL A 163 3.06 -14.63 -14.53
CA VAL A 163 1.63 -14.51 -14.19
C VAL A 163 0.83 -15.64 -14.83
N GLU A 164 1.10 -15.96 -16.10
CA GLU A 164 0.45 -17.08 -16.80
C GLU A 164 0.74 -18.42 -16.11
N GLU A 165 1.97 -18.66 -15.66
CA GLU A 165 2.35 -19.85 -14.90
C GLU A 165 1.59 -19.92 -13.56
N ALA A 166 1.50 -18.81 -12.83
CA ALA A 166 0.77 -18.76 -11.56
C ALA A 166 -0.74 -19.00 -11.75
N VAL A 167 -1.35 -18.44 -12.80
CA VAL A 167 -2.76 -18.67 -13.15
C VAL A 167 -2.98 -20.14 -13.49
N LYS A 168 -2.12 -20.71 -14.34
CA LYS A 168 -2.19 -22.13 -14.71
C LYS A 168 -2.06 -23.04 -13.48
N PHE A 169 -1.10 -22.76 -12.60
CA PHE A 169 -0.94 -23.50 -11.35
C PHE A 169 -2.21 -23.43 -10.50
N ALA A 170 -2.85 -22.26 -10.38
CA ALA A 170 -4.09 -22.10 -9.63
C ALA A 170 -5.27 -22.87 -10.26
N GLU A 171 -5.40 -22.85 -11.59
CA GLU A 171 -6.47 -23.56 -12.31
C GLU A 171 -6.29 -25.08 -12.32
N GLU A 172 -5.04 -25.56 -12.37
CA GLU A 172 -4.71 -26.99 -12.35
C GLU A 172 -4.63 -27.57 -10.92
N SER A 173 -4.62 -26.71 -9.90
CA SER A 173 -4.62 -27.16 -8.50
C SER A 173 -5.94 -27.85 -8.15
N PRO A 174 -5.92 -28.94 -7.38
CA PRO A 174 -7.14 -29.59 -6.94
C PRO A 174 -7.92 -28.65 -5.99
N GLU A 175 -9.25 -28.76 -6.04
CA GLU A 175 -10.12 -28.17 -5.01
C GLU A 175 -9.71 -28.69 -3.62
N PRO A 176 -9.79 -27.86 -2.56
CA PRO A 176 -9.45 -28.29 -1.20
C PRO A 176 -10.38 -29.41 -0.72
N ASP A 177 -9.88 -30.31 0.14
CA ASP A 177 -10.72 -31.34 0.75
C ASP A 177 -11.73 -30.63 1.67
N PRO A 178 -13.03 -30.95 1.64
CA PRO A 178 -14.01 -30.40 2.59
C PRO A 178 -13.59 -30.47 4.07
N LYS A 179 -12.71 -31.41 4.45
CA LYS A 179 -12.14 -31.51 5.80
C LYS A 179 -11.22 -30.33 6.16
N ASP A 180 -10.57 -29.71 5.19
CA ASP A 180 -9.68 -28.57 5.40
C ASP A 180 -10.44 -27.35 5.95
N LEU A 181 -11.78 -27.33 5.84
CA LEU A 181 -12.64 -26.32 6.46
C LEU A 181 -12.43 -26.18 7.98
N TYR A 182 -12.06 -27.27 8.66
CA TYR A 182 -11.86 -27.30 10.12
C TYR A 182 -10.40 -27.13 10.54
N ARG A 183 -9.49 -27.10 9.56
CA ARG A 183 -8.06 -26.93 9.80
C ARG A 183 -7.77 -25.48 10.20
N ASP A 184 -6.76 -25.30 11.05
CA ASP A 184 -6.25 -23.99 11.51
C ASP A 184 -7.27 -23.11 12.27
N VAL A 185 -8.43 -23.67 12.67
CA VAL A 185 -9.40 -23.01 13.58
C VAL A 185 -8.86 -22.97 15.01
N TYR A 186 -8.20 -24.05 15.43
CA TYR A 186 -7.50 -24.18 16.70
C TYR A 186 -6.08 -24.70 16.45
N ALA A 187 -5.17 -24.46 17.40
CA ALA A 187 -3.78 -24.92 17.30
C ALA A 187 -3.67 -26.45 17.33
N ASP A 188 -4.53 -27.10 18.11
CA ASP A 188 -4.66 -28.54 18.14
C ASP A 188 -5.78 -28.99 17.21
N GLU A 189 -5.67 -30.20 16.65
CA GLU A 189 -6.78 -30.86 15.99
C GLU A 189 -7.92 -31.02 17.00
N VAL A 190 -9.03 -30.33 16.76
CA VAL A 190 -10.24 -30.55 17.55
C VAL A 190 -10.76 -31.93 17.19
N ALA A 191 -10.67 -32.87 18.13
CA ALA A 191 -11.24 -34.20 17.96
C ALA A 191 -12.72 -34.06 17.59
N SER A 192 -13.08 -34.52 16.38
CA SER A 192 -14.45 -34.60 15.88
C SER A 192 -15.28 -35.60 16.65
#